data_AF-A0A950H3D1-F1
#
_entry.id   AF-A0A950H3D1-F1
#
_cell.length_a   1.000
_cell.length_b   1.000
_cell.length_c   1.000
_cell.angle_alpha   90.00
_cell.angle_beta   90.00
_cell.angle_gamma   90.00
#
_symmetry.space_group_name_H-M   'P 1'
#
loop_
_entity.id
_entity.type
_entity.pdbx_description
1 polymer ?
#
loop_
_entity_poly.entity_id
_entity_poly.type
_entity_poly.pdbx_seq_one_letter_code
_entity_poly.pdbx_strand_id
1 'polypeptide(L)'
;MLAVAIAITVIWMASPGRSRHTDSPRFHPTEAAGRPGNAGRPTTVATTIPPTTTTTSTDPGSLPQTMVLPPSSTPQFEAEMAALWQAVVTDSVAGAKAAFFPETAYVQLKAVADPEGDYTDRLVAGFDADIAAAHGLLGADAATATLVGVIVADQYGHWVPPGVCDNRIGYYEVANSRLVYRQDGQVRSFGIASLISWRGQWYVVHLGAILRPTPGGTVEDPENGVGTVPDSTTC
;
A
#
# COMPACT_ATOMS: atom_id res chain seq x y z
N MET A 1 16.68 7.29 43.17
CA MET A 1 15.62 6.40 43.68
C MET A 1 14.78 5.94 42.51
N LEU A 2 14.68 4.62 42.36
CA LEU A 2 13.90 3.81 41.40
C LEU A 2 13.93 4.14 39.90
N ALA A 3 14.70 3.32 39.18
CA ALA A 3 14.41 2.93 37.80
C ALA A 3 13.51 1.69 37.81
N VAL A 4 12.50 1.64 36.93
CA VAL A 4 11.77 0.41 36.61
C VAL A 4 11.75 0.27 35.09
N ALA A 5 12.48 -0.73 34.61
CA ALA A 5 12.42 -1.24 33.24
C ALA A 5 11.34 -2.33 33.17
N ILE A 6 10.57 -2.38 32.07
CA ILE A 6 9.75 -3.54 31.73
C ILE A 6 10.13 -4.02 30.33
N ALA A 7 10.40 -5.32 30.28
CA ALA A 7 11.06 -6.06 29.22
C ALA A 7 10.11 -6.46 28.09
N ILE A 8 10.68 -6.54 26.88
CA ILE A 8 10.09 -7.10 25.67
C ILE A 8 10.37 -8.60 25.63
N THR A 9 9.34 -9.42 25.46
CA THR A 9 9.49 -10.87 25.26
C THR A 9 9.40 -11.21 23.78
N VAL A 10 10.53 -11.63 23.19
CA VAL A 10 10.62 -12.28 21.88
C VAL A 10 10.68 -13.79 22.12
N ILE A 11 9.76 -14.55 21.54
CA ILE A 11 9.79 -16.02 21.57
C ILE A 11 10.27 -16.54 20.22
N TRP A 12 11.51 -17.03 20.20
CA TRP A 12 12.01 -17.98 19.20
C TRP A 12 11.79 -19.40 19.74
N MET A 13 11.26 -20.31 18.91
CA MET A 13 11.39 -21.74 19.16
C MET A 13 12.20 -22.39 18.03
N ALA A 14 13.37 -22.88 18.40
CA ALA A 14 14.24 -23.73 17.59
C ALA A 14 13.86 -25.21 17.77
N SER A 15 13.99 -25.99 16.70
CA SER A 15 14.01 -27.46 16.74
C SER A 15 15.39 -28.02 17.15
N PRO A 16 15.45 -29.26 17.63
CA PRO A 16 16.26 -30.32 16.97
C PRO A 16 15.51 -31.67 16.93
N GLY A 17 15.59 -32.52 15.88
CA GLY A 17 16.67 -33.48 15.56
C GLY A 17 16.65 -34.70 16.51
N ARG A 18 16.75 -36.02 16.17
CA ARG A 18 17.10 -36.79 14.96
C ARG A 18 17.00 -38.32 15.28
N SER A 19 16.64 -39.14 14.28
CA SER A 19 17.05 -40.55 13.96
C SER A 19 16.54 -41.83 14.66
N ARG A 20 16.02 -42.72 13.77
CA ARG A 20 16.27 -44.18 13.51
C ARG A 20 15.94 -45.25 14.58
N HIS A 21 15.10 -46.24 14.21
CA HIS A 21 15.54 -47.59 13.81
C HIS A 21 14.40 -48.47 13.26
N THR A 22 14.79 -49.31 12.30
CA THR A 22 14.23 -50.53 11.68
C THR A 22 13.19 -51.36 12.46
N ASP A 23 12.18 -51.90 11.75
CA ASP A 23 12.06 -53.34 11.53
C ASP A 23 11.09 -53.71 10.38
N SER A 24 11.33 -54.85 9.74
CA SER A 24 10.45 -55.50 8.72
C SER A 24 10.05 -56.89 9.21
N PRO A 25 8.94 -57.46 8.69
CA PRO A 25 9.03 -58.86 8.30
C PRO A 25 8.44 -59.19 6.93
N ARG A 26 9.01 -60.28 6.40
CA ARG A 26 8.87 -60.96 5.10
C ARG A 26 7.49 -61.59 4.89
N PHE A 27 7.08 -61.79 3.63
CA PHE A 27 6.56 -63.06 3.12
C PHE A 27 6.79 -63.19 1.59
N HIS A 28 6.89 -64.44 1.14
CA HIS A 28 7.50 -64.99 -0.08
C HIS A 28 6.60 -64.97 -1.35
N PRO A 29 7.16 -65.31 -2.55
CA PRO A 29 6.59 -65.02 -3.87
C PRO A 29 5.80 -66.17 -4.50
N THR A 30 4.90 -65.86 -5.44
CA THR A 30 4.43 -66.79 -6.48
C THR A 30 4.17 -66.04 -7.79
N GLU A 31 4.76 -66.57 -8.86
CA GLU A 31 4.69 -66.13 -10.25
C GLU A 31 3.49 -66.77 -10.98
N ALA A 32 2.88 -66.02 -11.92
CA ALA A 32 2.57 -66.43 -13.31
C ALA A 32 1.18 -66.03 -13.86
N ALA A 33 1.24 -65.49 -15.09
CA ALA A 33 0.33 -65.66 -16.23
C ALA A 33 -0.91 -64.75 -16.42
N GLY A 34 -0.94 -64.06 -17.59
CA GLY A 34 -2.13 -64.03 -18.46
C GLY A 34 -2.87 -62.70 -18.68
N ARG A 35 -2.65 -62.08 -19.85
CA ARG A 35 -3.39 -60.99 -20.58
C ARG A 35 -4.95 -61.17 -20.63
N PRO A 36 -5.79 -60.23 -21.15
CA PRO A 36 -5.49 -58.96 -21.87
C PRO A 36 -6.38 -57.71 -21.59
N GLY A 37 -5.82 -56.54 -21.94
CA GLY A 37 -6.41 -55.45 -22.73
C GLY A 37 -7.81 -54.92 -22.39
N ASN A 38 -7.86 -53.74 -21.75
CA ASN A 38 -9.02 -52.86 -21.84
C ASN A 38 -8.59 -51.53 -22.48
N ALA A 39 -9.14 -51.23 -23.65
CA ALA A 39 -8.85 -50.04 -24.42
C ALA A 39 -9.44 -48.80 -23.71
N GLY A 40 -8.56 -47.95 -23.18
CA GLY A 40 -8.95 -46.65 -22.63
C GLY A 40 -9.42 -45.72 -23.74
N ARG A 41 -10.68 -45.32 -23.67
CA ARG A 41 -11.27 -44.26 -24.50
C ARG A 41 -10.51 -42.94 -24.25
N PRO A 42 -10.06 -42.19 -25.27
CA PRO A 42 -9.44 -40.89 -25.04
C PRO A 42 -10.50 -39.88 -24.55
N THR A 43 -10.34 -39.41 -23.32
CA THR A 43 -11.13 -38.30 -22.77
C THR A 43 -10.51 -36.99 -23.24
N THR A 44 -11.15 -36.31 -24.19
CA THR A 44 -10.78 -34.96 -24.60
C THR A 44 -11.05 -34.01 -23.44
N VAL A 45 -10.01 -33.53 -22.76
CA VAL A 45 -10.11 -32.46 -21.77
C VAL A 45 -10.25 -31.15 -22.55
N ALA A 46 -11.45 -30.58 -22.57
CA ALA A 46 -11.66 -29.22 -23.05
C ALA A 46 -11.08 -28.24 -22.02
N THR A 47 -10.00 -27.56 -22.36
CA THR A 47 -9.47 -26.44 -21.58
C THR A 47 -10.40 -25.24 -21.79
N THR A 48 -11.35 -25.05 -20.87
CA THR A 48 -12.15 -23.82 -20.80
C THR A 48 -11.23 -22.69 -20.32
N ILE A 49 -10.91 -21.76 -21.22
CA ILE A 49 -10.23 -20.51 -20.86
C ILE A 49 -11.21 -19.69 -20.00
N PRO A 50 -10.85 -19.28 -18.78
CA PRO A 50 -11.73 -18.48 -17.94
C PRO A 50 -12.04 -17.14 -18.65
N PRO A 51 -13.29 -16.66 -18.60
CA PRO A 51 -13.66 -15.39 -19.20
C PRO A 51 -12.84 -14.26 -18.56
N THR A 52 -12.27 -13.40 -19.39
CA THR A 52 -11.62 -12.18 -18.95
C THR A 52 -12.70 -11.21 -18.48
N THR A 53 -12.94 -11.16 -17.16
CA THR A 53 -13.84 -10.17 -16.57
C THR A 53 -13.22 -8.80 -16.74
N THR A 54 -13.74 -8.01 -17.68
CA THR A 54 -13.39 -6.59 -17.79
C THR A 54 -14.21 -5.87 -16.73
N THR A 55 -13.61 -5.62 -15.56
CA THR A 55 -14.19 -4.72 -14.57
C THR A 55 -14.09 -3.30 -15.12
N THR A 56 -15.20 -2.76 -15.58
CA THR A 56 -15.34 -1.32 -15.83
C THR A 56 -15.22 -0.63 -14.48
N SER A 57 -14.02 -0.16 -14.16
CA SER A 57 -13.82 0.69 -12.98
C SER A 57 -14.48 2.04 -13.28
N THR A 58 -15.56 2.34 -12.57
CA THR A 58 -16.13 3.68 -12.55
C THR A 58 -15.08 4.63 -11.99
N ASP A 59 -14.87 5.76 -12.65
CA ASP A 59 -13.98 6.80 -12.16
C ASP A 59 -14.35 7.19 -10.71
N PRO A 60 -13.45 7.02 -9.72
CA PRO A 60 -13.74 7.26 -8.31
C PRO A 60 -14.13 8.70 -8.00
N GLY A 61 -13.69 9.67 -8.82
CA GLY A 61 -14.04 11.07 -8.64
C GLY A 61 -15.36 11.49 -9.30
N SER A 62 -15.99 10.65 -10.12
CA SER A 62 -17.17 11.03 -10.93
C SER A 62 -18.43 11.41 -10.13
N LEU A 63 -18.51 11.04 -8.84
CA LEU A 63 -19.63 11.35 -7.96
C LEU A 63 -19.24 12.39 -6.90
N PRO A 64 -20.19 13.20 -6.41
CA PRO A 64 -19.92 14.18 -5.36
C PRO A 64 -19.38 13.56 -4.08
N GLN A 65 -18.56 14.33 -3.38
CA GLN A 65 -18.03 13.99 -2.07
C GLN A 65 -19.15 13.67 -1.05
N THR A 66 -18.83 12.79 -0.10
CA THR A 66 -19.66 12.50 1.08
C THR A 66 -18.93 12.87 2.37
N MET A 67 -19.66 12.89 3.49
CA MET A 67 -19.11 13.08 4.83
C MET A 67 -18.78 11.75 5.53
N VAL A 68 -18.41 10.72 4.78
CA VAL A 68 -18.00 9.43 5.36
C VAL A 68 -16.53 9.50 5.69
N LEU A 69 -16.18 9.37 6.97
CA LEU A 69 -14.80 9.14 7.40
C LEU A 69 -14.35 7.76 6.89
N PRO A 70 -13.31 7.68 6.03
CA PRO A 70 -12.87 6.40 5.50
C PRO A 70 -12.23 5.52 6.58
N PRO A 71 -12.50 4.21 6.60
CA PRO A 71 -11.66 3.26 7.33
C PRO A 71 -10.26 3.10 6.69
N SER A 72 -9.23 2.92 7.52
CA SER A 72 -7.81 2.79 7.13
C SER A 72 -7.34 1.34 6.89
N SER A 73 -8.25 0.37 6.82
CA SER A 73 -7.94 -1.06 6.74
C SER A 73 -8.88 -1.84 5.80
N THR A 74 -9.38 -1.19 4.76
CA THR A 74 -10.16 -1.88 3.73
C THR A 74 -9.25 -2.61 2.75
N PRO A 75 -9.74 -3.69 2.11
CA PRO A 75 -8.98 -4.35 1.04
C PRO A 75 -8.62 -3.40 -0.12
N GLN A 76 -9.46 -2.39 -0.38
CA GLN A 76 -9.18 -1.38 -1.38
C GLN A 76 -7.99 -0.50 -0.97
N PHE A 77 -8.02 0.06 0.25
CA PHE A 77 -6.93 0.87 0.77
C PHE A 77 -5.61 0.09 0.81
N GLU A 78 -5.64 -1.17 1.26
CA GLU A 78 -4.45 -2.03 1.27
C GLU A 78 -3.87 -2.25 -0.15
N ALA A 79 -4.73 -2.48 -1.15
CA ALA A 79 -4.31 -2.65 -2.53
C ALA A 79 -3.72 -1.36 -3.14
N GLU A 80 -4.32 -0.21 -2.84
CA GLU A 80 -3.84 1.10 -3.25
C GLU A 80 -2.48 1.40 -2.61
N MET A 81 -2.31 1.15 -1.31
CA MET A 81 -1.03 1.35 -0.62
C MET A 81 0.06 0.37 -1.12
N ALA A 82 -0.32 -0.84 -1.50
CA ALA A 82 0.59 -1.77 -2.16
C ALA A 82 1.03 -1.25 -3.55
N ALA A 83 0.11 -0.67 -4.33
CA ALA A 83 0.43 -0.06 -5.62
C ALA A 83 1.35 1.17 -5.47
N LEU A 84 1.07 2.03 -4.49
CA LEU A 84 1.95 3.13 -4.11
C LEU A 84 3.35 2.64 -3.73
N TRP A 85 3.45 1.59 -2.92
CA TRP A 85 4.75 1.02 -2.57
C TRP A 85 5.51 0.51 -3.80
N GLN A 86 4.85 -0.20 -4.71
CA GLN A 86 5.49 -0.66 -5.96
C GLN A 86 5.96 0.52 -6.81
N ALA A 87 5.19 1.60 -6.87
CA ALA A 87 5.59 2.83 -7.54
C ALA A 87 6.83 3.48 -6.90
N VAL A 88 6.94 3.48 -5.57
CA VAL A 88 8.17 3.94 -4.88
C VAL A 88 9.35 3.02 -5.20
N VAL A 89 9.18 1.70 -5.15
CA VAL A 89 10.26 0.75 -5.47
C VAL A 89 10.74 0.88 -6.92
N THR A 90 9.84 1.21 -7.85
CA THR A 90 10.13 1.29 -9.30
C THR A 90 10.32 2.71 -9.83
N ASP A 91 10.26 3.71 -8.97
CA ASP A 91 10.32 5.14 -9.32
C ASP A 91 9.33 5.51 -10.45
N SER A 92 8.04 5.20 -10.24
CA SER A 92 7.01 5.31 -11.29
C SER A 92 5.67 5.83 -10.77
N VAL A 93 5.40 7.12 -10.97
CA VAL A 93 4.11 7.74 -10.60
C VAL A 93 2.90 7.10 -11.26
N ALA A 94 3.05 6.55 -12.47
CA ALA A 94 1.96 5.87 -13.16
C ALA A 94 1.41 4.69 -12.35
N GLY A 95 2.27 3.95 -11.65
CA GLY A 95 1.88 2.84 -10.78
C GLY A 95 1.15 3.27 -9.51
N ALA A 96 1.37 4.51 -9.05
CA ALA A 96 0.76 5.04 -7.83
C ALA A 96 -0.61 5.67 -8.06
N LYS A 97 -1.07 5.83 -9.32
CA LYS A 97 -2.29 6.59 -9.64
C LYS A 97 -3.56 6.07 -8.97
N ALA A 98 -3.64 4.78 -8.66
CA ALA A 98 -4.79 4.21 -7.93
C ALA A 98 -4.87 4.72 -6.48
N ALA A 99 -3.72 5.00 -5.85
CA ALA A 99 -3.64 5.53 -4.48
C ALA A 99 -3.68 7.05 -4.44
N PHE A 100 -3.46 7.72 -5.56
CA PHE A 100 -3.39 9.17 -5.66
C PHE A 100 -4.78 9.79 -5.81
N PHE A 101 -4.95 11.01 -5.30
CA PHE A 101 -6.24 11.69 -5.36
C PHE A 101 -6.74 11.86 -6.81
N PRO A 102 -7.97 11.42 -7.14
CA PRO A 102 -8.46 11.42 -8.52
C PRO A 102 -8.65 12.83 -9.08
N GLU A 103 -8.29 13.03 -10.36
CA GLU A 103 -8.43 14.32 -11.04
C GLU A 103 -9.86 14.85 -11.02
N THR A 104 -10.84 14.00 -11.34
CA THR A 104 -12.25 14.41 -11.38
C THR A 104 -12.83 14.74 -10.00
N ALA A 105 -12.25 14.18 -8.93
CA ALA A 105 -12.53 14.60 -7.56
C ALA A 105 -11.88 15.95 -7.26
N TYR A 106 -10.63 16.15 -7.68
CA TYR A 106 -9.88 17.40 -7.51
C TYR A 106 -10.58 18.59 -8.16
N VAL A 107 -11.04 18.43 -9.40
CA VAL A 107 -11.77 19.46 -10.14
C VAL A 107 -13.06 19.86 -9.43
N GLN A 108 -13.75 18.91 -8.80
CA GLN A 108 -14.92 19.21 -7.95
C GLN A 108 -14.52 19.88 -6.63
N LEU A 109 -13.39 19.50 -6.04
CA LEU A 109 -12.95 19.97 -4.74
C LEU A 109 -12.48 21.42 -4.75
N LYS A 110 -11.68 21.82 -5.74
CA LYS A 110 -10.93 23.07 -5.69
C LYS A 110 -11.72 24.29 -6.13
N ALA A 111 -11.55 25.41 -5.44
CA ALA A 111 -12.08 26.72 -5.81
C ALA A 111 -11.03 27.59 -6.55
N VAL A 112 -10.26 27.00 -7.45
CA VAL A 112 -9.23 27.69 -8.25
C VAL A 112 -9.70 27.90 -9.69
N ALA A 113 -9.05 28.81 -10.42
CA ALA A 113 -9.47 29.22 -11.76
C ALA A 113 -9.32 28.13 -12.83
N ASP A 114 -8.26 27.32 -12.74
CA ASP A 114 -7.94 26.23 -13.66
C ASP A 114 -7.54 24.98 -12.84
N PRO A 115 -8.52 24.24 -12.30
CA PRO A 115 -8.24 23.09 -11.45
C PRO A 115 -7.63 21.91 -12.21
N GLU A 116 -7.93 21.74 -13.50
CA GLU A 116 -7.31 20.72 -14.35
C GLU A 116 -5.82 21.00 -14.57
N GLY A 117 -5.46 22.25 -14.90
CA GLY A 117 -4.08 22.69 -15.01
C GLY A 117 -3.33 22.56 -13.68
N ASP A 118 -3.92 23.05 -12.57
CA ASP A 118 -3.30 22.92 -11.25
C ASP A 118 -3.10 21.46 -10.82
N TYR A 119 -4.05 20.58 -11.13
CA TYR A 119 -3.91 19.15 -10.86
C TYR A 119 -2.67 18.57 -11.53
N THR A 120 -2.48 18.84 -12.82
CA THR A 120 -1.37 18.28 -13.59
C THR A 120 -0.04 18.93 -13.22
N ASP A 121 0.02 20.26 -13.28
CA ASP A 121 1.28 21.01 -13.20
C ASP A 121 1.81 21.11 -11.77
N ARG A 122 0.93 21.10 -10.77
CA ARG A 122 1.31 21.22 -9.36
C ARG A 122 1.12 19.92 -8.60
N LEU A 123 -0.08 19.35 -8.63
CA LEU A 123 -0.40 18.22 -7.74
C LEU A 123 0.31 16.93 -8.19
N VAL A 124 0.18 16.56 -9.47
CA VAL A 124 0.81 15.37 -10.03
C VAL A 124 2.33 15.53 -10.08
N ALA A 125 2.83 16.68 -10.52
CA ALA A 125 4.27 16.94 -10.54
C ALA A 125 4.91 16.87 -9.14
N GLY A 126 4.24 17.42 -8.12
CA GLY A 126 4.70 17.31 -6.74
C GLY A 126 4.68 15.88 -6.20
N PHE A 127 3.67 15.10 -6.56
CA PHE A 127 3.57 13.70 -6.17
C PHE A 127 4.60 12.80 -6.87
N ASP A 128 4.89 13.07 -8.15
CA ASP A 128 5.97 12.41 -8.89
C ASP A 128 7.33 12.69 -8.23
N ALA A 129 7.59 13.95 -7.89
CA ALA A 129 8.81 14.32 -7.19
C ALA A 129 8.93 13.63 -5.82
N ASP A 130 7.81 13.48 -5.09
CA ASP A 130 7.76 12.74 -3.83
C ASP A 130 8.08 11.26 -3.97
N ILE A 131 7.57 10.61 -5.03
CA ILE A 131 7.89 9.23 -5.34
C ILE A 131 9.40 9.08 -5.60
N ALA A 132 9.98 9.98 -6.38
CA ALA A 132 11.42 9.96 -6.64
C ALA A 132 12.25 10.18 -5.36
N ALA A 133 11.80 11.08 -4.47
CA ALA A 133 12.45 11.30 -3.18
C ALA A 133 12.36 10.06 -2.28
N ALA A 134 11.18 9.43 -2.20
CA ALA A 134 10.98 8.19 -1.44
C ALA A 134 11.78 7.02 -2.02
N HIS A 135 11.87 6.90 -3.34
CA HIS A 135 12.73 5.92 -4.01
C HIS A 135 14.21 6.15 -3.63
N GLY A 136 14.65 7.40 -3.63
CA GLY A 136 15.99 7.80 -3.21
C GLY A 136 16.33 7.36 -1.78
N LEU A 137 15.36 7.32 -0.86
CA LEU A 137 15.56 6.82 0.50
C LEU A 137 15.86 5.31 0.56
N LEU A 138 15.34 4.54 -0.39
CA LEU A 138 15.59 3.10 -0.48
C LEU A 138 16.98 2.81 -1.08
N GLY A 139 17.45 3.69 -1.96
CA GLY A 139 18.77 3.59 -2.59
C GLY A 139 18.93 2.31 -3.41
N ALA A 140 20.11 1.70 -3.36
CA ALA A 140 20.43 0.51 -4.15
C ALA A 140 19.58 -0.73 -3.78
N ASP A 141 18.98 -0.74 -2.59
CA ASP A 141 18.23 -1.88 -2.08
C ASP A 141 16.71 -1.76 -2.32
N ALA A 142 16.28 -0.78 -3.12
CA ALA A 142 14.86 -0.57 -3.44
C ALA A 142 14.15 -1.87 -3.89
N ALA A 143 14.80 -2.66 -4.75
CA ALA A 143 14.24 -3.90 -5.29
C ALA A 143 14.04 -5.02 -4.25
N THR A 144 14.71 -4.95 -3.10
CA THR A 144 14.59 -5.96 -2.02
C THR A 144 13.78 -5.45 -0.84
N ALA A 145 13.47 -4.16 -0.79
CA ALA A 145 12.62 -3.57 0.23
C ALA A 145 11.17 -4.05 0.07
N THR A 146 10.52 -4.37 1.19
CA THR A 146 9.14 -4.88 1.20
C THR A 146 8.22 -4.05 2.09
N LEU A 147 7.03 -3.76 1.59
CA LEU A 147 5.98 -3.14 2.41
C LEU A 147 5.61 -4.06 3.57
N VAL A 148 5.57 -3.50 4.77
CA VAL A 148 5.04 -4.16 5.98
C VAL A 148 3.61 -3.71 6.22
N GLY A 149 3.32 -2.42 6.03
CA GLY A 149 1.98 -1.87 6.17
C GLY A 149 1.97 -0.35 6.17
N VAL A 150 0.82 0.22 6.50
CA VAL A 150 0.62 1.68 6.62
C VAL A 150 0.08 1.99 8.00
N ILE A 151 0.59 3.06 8.60
CA ILE A 151 0.06 3.63 9.83
C ILE A 151 -0.68 4.89 9.46
N VAL A 152 -2.01 4.85 9.56
CA VAL A 152 -2.84 6.03 9.43
C VAL A 152 -3.04 6.62 10.81
N ALA A 153 -2.76 7.91 10.96
CA ALA A 153 -2.91 8.61 12.22
C ALA A 153 -4.38 9.01 12.46
N ASP A 154 -5.28 8.03 12.45
CA ASP A 154 -6.75 8.21 12.47
C ASP A 154 -7.23 9.09 13.63
N GLN A 155 -6.49 9.10 14.76
CA GLN A 155 -6.78 9.96 15.91
C GLN A 155 -6.70 11.47 15.62
N TYR A 156 -5.99 11.87 14.56
CA TYR A 156 -5.89 13.26 14.08
C TYR A 156 -6.80 13.52 12.87
N GLY A 157 -7.58 12.52 12.46
CA GLY A 157 -8.54 12.63 11.39
C GLY A 157 -9.61 13.68 11.69
N HIS A 158 -9.72 14.70 10.83
CA HIS A 158 -10.66 15.80 11.03
C HIS A 158 -11.31 16.25 9.73
N TRP A 159 -12.45 16.91 9.86
CA TRP A 159 -13.16 17.49 8.72
C TRP A 159 -12.59 18.87 8.39
N VAL A 160 -12.11 19.04 7.16
CA VAL A 160 -11.75 20.33 6.57
C VAL A 160 -13.00 20.94 5.96
N PRO A 161 -13.49 22.10 6.46
CA PRO A 161 -14.71 22.70 5.94
C PRO A 161 -14.48 23.39 4.58
N PRO A 162 -15.55 23.58 3.79
CA PRO A 162 -15.50 24.43 2.59
C PRO A 162 -14.91 25.81 2.90
N GLY A 163 -14.15 26.38 1.97
CA GLY A 163 -13.48 27.67 2.09
C GLY A 163 -12.09 27.61 2.70
N VAL A 164 -11.67 26.46 3.24
CA VAL A 164 -10.29 26.22 3.71
C VAL A 164 -9.47 25.57 2.60
N CYS A 165 -8.17 25.88 2.54
CA CYS A 165 -7.23 25.45 1.49
C CYS A 165 -7.72 25.71 0.05
N ASP A 166 -8.41 26.81 -0.23
CA ASP A 166 -9.00 27.09 -1.56
C ASP A 166 -9.93 25.96 -2.06
N ASN A 167 -10.75 25.39 -1.19
CA ASN A 167 -11.69 24.32 -1.53
C ASN A 167 -13.14 24.83 -1.54
N ARG A 168 -13.95 24.36 -2.50
CA ARG A 168 -15.40 24.65 -2.58
C ARG A 168 -16.25 23.66 -1.79
N ILE A 169 -15.70 22.47 -1.48
CA ILE A 169 -16.35 21.39 -0.73
C ILE A 169 -15.38 20.92 0.37
N GLY A 170 -15.91 20.37 1.46
CA GLY A 170 -15.11 19.82 2.55
C GLY A 170 -14.76 18.34 2.38
N TYR A 171 -13.82 17.85 3.18
CA TYR A 171 -13.37 16.44 3.20
C TYR A 171 -12.83 16.08 4.58
N TYR A 172 -12.61 14.78 4.81
CA TYR A 172 -11.78 14.34 5.92
C TYR A 172 -10.32 14.30 5.52
N GLU A 173 -9.45 14.66 6.43
CA GLU A 173 -8.01 14.64 6.27
C GLU A 173 -7.33 13.96 7.43
N VAL A 174 -6.22 13.26 7.14
CA VAL A 174 -5.23 12.81 8.12
C VAL A 174 -3.85 13.24 7.62
N ALA A 175 -3.10 13.95 8.47
CA ALA A 175 -1.70 14.28 8.21
C ALA A 175 -0.75 13.26 8.83
N ASN A 176 0.51 13.25 8.37
CA ASN A 176 1.64 12.51 8.96
C ASN A 176 1.37 11.01 9.20
N SER A 177 0.68 10.37 8.26
CA SER A 177 0.63 8.90 8.21
C SER A 177 2.00 8.35 7.78
N ARG A 178 2.23 7.05 7.85
CA ARG A 178 3.54 6.46 7.49
C ARG A 178 3.43 5.19 6.68
N LEU A 179 4.28 5.05 5.67
CA LEU A 179 4.57 3.78 5.02
C LEU A 179 5.64 3.05 5.83
N VAL A 180 5.32 1.85 6.31
CA VAL A 180 6.24 0.99 7.07
C VAL A 180 6.73 -0.11 6.16
N TYR A 181 8.06 -0.26 6.08
CA TYR A 181 8.70 -1.21 5.19
C TYR A 181 9.86 -1.92 5.87
N ARG A 182 10.31 -3.01 5.26
CA ARG A 182 11.49 -3.76 5.68
C ARG A 182 12.57 -3.63 4.62
N GLN A 183 13.78 -3.26 5.04
CA GLN A 183 14.98 -3.20 4.21
C GLN A 183 16.16 -3.71 5.05
N ASP A 184 16.99 -4.58 4.48
CA ASP A 184 18.15 -5.18 5.16
C ASP A 184 17.80 -5.85 6.50
N GLY A 185 16.62 -6.46 6.57
CA GLY A 185 16.10 -7.08 7.79
C GLY A 185 15.58 -6.10 8.85
N GLN A 186 15.78 -4.80 8.69
CA GLN A 186 15.29 -3.76 9.59
C GLN A 186 13.93 -3.25 9.13
N VAL A 187 13.04 -2.99 10.10
CA VAL A 187 11.81 -2.24 9.83
C VAL A 187 12.15 -0.75 9.88
N ARG A 188 11.67 0.00 8.89
CA ARG A 188 11.81 1.44 8.76
C ARG A 188 10.48 2.02 8.30
N SER A 189 10.34 3.35 8.36
CA SER A 189 9.16 4.01 7.84
C SER A 189 9.46 5.43 7.37
N PHE A 190 8.76 5.88 6.34
CA PHE A 190 8.79 7.29 5.89
C PHE A 190 7.36 7.85 5.77
N GLY A 191 7.27 9.17 5.72
CA GLY A 191 6.00 9.90 5.84
C GLY A 191 5.05 9.75 4.64
N ILE A 192 3.77 9.85 4.94
CA ILE A 192 2.68 10.28 4.08
C ILE A 192 2.14 11.57 4.69
N ALA A 193 2.42 12.69 4.04
CA ALA A 193 2.09 14.01 4.57
C ALA A 193 0.59 14.30 4.60
N SER A 194 -0.16 13.85 3.58
CA SER A 194 -1.60 14.11 3.50
C SER A 194 -2.35 12.93 2.88
N LEU A 195 -3.31 12.42 3.65
CA LEU A 195 -4.40 11.59 3.17
C LEU A 195 -5.68 12.43 3.15
N ILE A 196 -6.36 12.44 2.01
CA ILE A 196 -7.65 13.11 1.80
C ILE A 196 -8.75 12.10 1.54
N SER A 197 -9.95 12.33 2.07
CA SER A 197 -11.08 11.46 1.81
C SER A 197 -11.80 11.84 0.51
N TRP A 198 -12.24 10.82 -0.24
CA TRP A 198 -13.32 10.97 -1.21
C TRP A 198 -14.27 9.79 -1.10
N ARG A 199 -15.55 10.08 -0.82
CA ARG A 199 -16.64 9.11 -0.76
C ARG A 199 -16.35 7.89 0.12
N GLY A 200 -15.68 8.09 1.25
CA GLY A 200 -15.35 7.02 2.20
C GLY A 200 -14.12 6.19 1.82
N GLN A 201 -13.28 6.67 0.90
CA GLN A 201 -11.94 6.14 0.62
C GLN A 201 -10.86 7.19 0.95
N TRP A 202 -9.68 6.72 1.34
CA TRP A 202 -8.49 7.55 1.55
C TRP A 202 -7.65 7.60 0.27
N TYR A 203 -7.15 8.78 -0.07
CA TYR A 203 -6.21 8.99 -1.16
C TYR A 203 -5.00 9.78 -0.69
N VAL A 204 -3.82 9.45 -1.20
CA VAL A 204 -2.59 10.20 -0.95
C VAL A 204 -2.55 11.44 -1.85
N VAL A 205 -2.14 12.57 -1.26
CA VAL A 205 -1.86 13.81 -2.01
C VAL A 205 -0.36 14.10 -2.05
N HIS A 206 0.33 13.93 -0.92
CA HIS A 206 1.77 14.17 -0.78
C HIS A 206 2.40 13.16 0.18
N LEU A 207 3.68 12.83 -0.04
CA LEU A 207 4.47 12.01 0.89
C LEU A 207 5.22 12.86 1.93
N GLY A 208 5.71 14.07 1.59
CA GLY A 208 6.44 14.91 2.56
C GLY A 208 5.94 16.34 2.73
N ALA A 209 6.13 17.22 1.74
CA ALA A 209 5.79 18.64 1.92
C ALA A 209 4.55 19.07 1.13
N ILE A 210 3.61 19.67 1.82
CA ILE A 210 2.37 20.15 1.23
C ILE A 210 2.57 21.56 0.67
N LEU A 211 3.36 22.37 1.39
CA LEU A 211 3.90 23.63 0.93
C LEU A 211 5.39 23.47 0.66
N ARG A 212 5.81 23.68 -0.58
CA ARG A 212 7.19 23.44 -1.02
C ARG A 212 7.90 24.76 -1.36
N PRO A 213 9.09 25.03 -0.76
CA PRO A 213 9.89 26.19 -1.14
C PRO A 213 10.67 25.96 -2.44
N THR A 214 10.77 24.72 -2.93
CA THR A 214 11.46 24.36 -4.18
C THR A 214 10.68 23.29 -4.94
N PRO A 215 10.88 23.12 -6.25
CA PRO A 215 10.20 22.08 -7.05
C PRO A 215 10.61 20.64 -6.70
N GLY A 216 11.56 20.45 -5.78
CA GLY A 216 12.03 19.12 -5.38
C GLY A 216 10.99 18.35 -4.56
N GLY A 217 10.99 17.04 -4.76
CA GLY A 217 10.29 16.10 -3.90
C GLY A 217 10.86 16.13 -2.49
N THR A 218 10.01 15.88 -1.52
CA THR A 218 10.43 15.79 -0.12
C THR A 218 9.58 14.70 0.50
N VAL A 219 10.21 13.92 1.34
CA VAL A 219 9.58 12.90 2.15
C VAL A 219 10.25 12.99 3.50
N GLU A 220 9.48 12.76 4.56
CA GLU A 220 10.06 12.70 5.90
C GLU A 220 11.12 11.58 5.94
N ASP A 221 12.29 11.87 6.52
CA ASP A 221 13.40 10.92 6.57
C ASP A 221 12.96 9.58 7.22
N PRO A 222 13.58 8.45 6.82
CA PRO A 222 13.29 7.16 7.40
C PRO A 222 13.52 7.15 8.92
N GLU A 223 12.48 6.79 9.65
CA GLU A 223 12.59 6.43 11.06
C GLU A 223 12.82 4.93 11.21
N ASN A 224 13.58 4.53 12.24
CA ASN A 224 13.68 3.12 12.62
C ASN A 224 12.36 2.63 13.21
N GLY A 225 11.92 1.45 12.79
CA GLY A 225 10.64 0.87 13.19
C GLY A 225 9.46 1.60 12.55
N VAL A 226 8.35 1.63 13.29
CA VAL A 226 7.08 2.21 12.82
C VAL A 226 7.07 3.74 12.77
N GLY A 227 8.06 4.39 13.38
CA GLY A 227 8.18 5.84 13.46
C GLY A 227 7.13 6.53 14.34
N THR A 228 7.10 7.86 14.29
CA THR A 228 6.15 8.69 15.01
C THR A 228 5.19 9.41 14.08
N VAL A 229 3.96 9.64 14.54
CA VAL A 229 2.92 10.36 13.80
C VAL A 229 2.55 11.63 14.56
N PRO A 230 3.27 12.75 14.37
CA PRO A 230 2.95 14.00 15.06
C PRO A 230 1.65 14.61 14.52
N ASP A 231 0.95 15.36 15.38
CA ASP A 231 -0.19 16.17 14.93
C ASP A 231 0.28 17.27 13.97
N SER A 232 -0.49 17.52 12.92
CA SER A 232 -0.19 18.53 11.90
C SER A 232 -1.44 18.84 11.08
N THR A 233 -1.47 20.06 10.55
CA THR A 233 -2.42 20.47 9.54
C THR A 233 -1.69 20.74 8.23
N THR A 234 -2.39 20.52 7.13
CA THR A 234 -1.85 20.57 5.77
C THR A 234 -2.04 21.93 5.11
N CYS A 235 -2.81 22.77 5.79
CA CYS A 235 -3.06 24.19 5.60
C CYS A 235 -3.28 24.81 7.00
#